data_AF-A0A662DU42-F1
#
_entry.id   AF-A0A662DU42-F1
#
_cell.length_a   1.000
_cell.length_b   1.000
_cell.length_c   1.000
_cell.angle_alpha   90.00
_cell.angle_beta   90.00
_cell.angle_gamma   90.00
#
_symmetry.space_group_name_H-M   'P 1'
#
loop_
_entity.id
_entity.type
_entity.pdbx_description
1 polymer ?
#
loop_
_entity_poly.entity_id
_entity_poly.type
_entity_poly.pdbx_seq_one_letter_code
_entity_poly.pdbx_strand_id
1 'polypeptide(L)'
;MESIDDVFRTRPDDVRQNVAALVQAIDVSSKIAPADDFPGVEDLNRAVQGLGGAFDAEWGGFGQAPKFPSTFNLELMLRACMSTAGDAPKGIVTTSLDAMASGGMYDHIGGGFARYSVDRQWLVPHFEKMLYDQALLCGIYLHGLIVLGQQQWRQILEETIGYVLTELRHPDGGFYSAEDADSADEDGHGVEGLFYTWTPAEVRSALPDTDPSVVEQLLDWYDITEAGNFEGRSIPNRMGARGRFSRTDELDAARKQLHTARALRRRPGLDDKVLTEWNALFLSVLAQAASVFGRQDWLDAAIANGEFLVRELRKPNGRWHRSWQADGDPQARHDALAADHAALIDAFTRLAEATGQARWIEEARRTADTLLEWFWDPQQGGLYTSAEDAEALVVRQKDLSDNATPSANSMAAIALYRLAALTGEQRYSNQADRILQLVAGVLAKSPGMFSNALVATDLRRRGTTEVAIVGDRKDLVRLAHSIWRPDMVLAWGEPYESPLWTDREDGFAYVCQEYTCEAPQDTLEGFAELLMGHPVTIERFVTNGPDA
;
A
#
# COMPACT_ATOMS: atom_id res chain seq x y z
N MET A 1 -30.73 -29.60 0.65
CA MET A 1 -29.87 -30.65 1.24
C MET A 1 -30.21 -32.04 0.72
N GLU A 2 -31.48 -32.44 0.61
CA GLU A 2 -31.87 -33.79 0.10
C GLU A 2 -31.38 -34.13 -1.32
N SER A 3 -31.33 -33.17 -2.26
CA SER A 3 -30.84 -33.46 -3.62
C SER A 3 -29.32 -33.67 -3.72
N ILE A 4 -28.55 -33.17 -2.75
CA ILE A 4 -27.09 -33.37 -2.70
C ILE A 4 -26.78 -34.77 -2.15
N ASP A 5 -27.53 -35.21 -1.12
CA ASP A 5 -27.41 -36.57 -0.56
C ASP A 5 -27.83 -37.65 -1.58
N ASP A 6 -28.89 -37.41 -2.37
CA ASP A 6 -29.34 -38.33 -3.42
C ASP A 6 -28.31 -38.50 -4.54
N VAL A 7 -27.70 -37.40 -5.03
CA VAL A 7 -26.64 -37.45 -6.04
C VAL A 7 -25.40 -38.18 -5.53
N PHE A 8 -25.01 -37.95 -4.28
CA PHE A 8 -23.85 -38.60 -3.67
C PHE A 8 -24.04 -40.11 -3.49
N ARG A 9 -25.28 -40.56 -3.20
CA ARG A 9 -25.60 -41.98 -2.99
C ARG A 9 -25.89 -42.74 -4.29
N THR A 10 -26.57 -42.11 -5.25
CA THR A 10 -27.07 -42.80 -6.45
C THR A 10 -26.18 -42.63 -7.67
N ARG A 11 -25.32 -41.60 -7.71
CA ARG A 11 -24.42 -41.32 -8.85
C ARG A 11 -22.96 -41.04 -8.43
N PRO A 12 -22.33 -41.93 -7.63
CA PRO A 12 -20.98 -41.70 -7.15
C PRO A 12 -19.91 -41.67 -8.25
N ASP A 13 -20.17 -42.28 -9.41
CA ASP A 13 -19.27 -42.24 -10.57
C ASP A 13 -19.29 -40.87 -11.29
N ASP A 14 -20.46 -40.25 -11.44
CA ASP A 14 -20.61 -38.90 -12.02
C ASP A 14 -19.94 -37.84 -11.13
N VAL A 15 -20.09 -37.98 -9.81
CA VAL A 15 -19.39 -37.13 -8.83
C VAL A 15 -17.87 -37.30 -8.98
N ARG A 16 -17.37 -38.54 -9.08
CA ARG A 16 -15.93 -38.81 -9.27
C ARG A 16 -15.40 -38.25 -10.60
N GLN A 17 -16.15 -38.35 -11.69
CA GLN A 17 -15.77 -37.76 -12.98
C GLN A 17 -15.75 -36.22 -12.93
N ASN A 18 -16.75 -35.59 -12.31
CA ASN A 18 -16.78 -34.15 -12.15
C ASN A 18 -15.63 -33.66 -11.27
N VAL A 19 -15.32 -34.36 -10.17
CA VAL A 19 -14.15 -34.07 -9.33
C VAL A 19 -12.87 -34.20 -10.15
N ALA A 20 -12.69 -35.29 -10.90
CA ALA A 20 -11.50 -35.48 -11.74
C ALA A 20 -11.35 -34.39 -12.81
N ALA A 21 -12.44 -33.98 -13.46
CA ALA A 21 -12.44 -32.90 -14.43
C ALA A 21 -12.10 -31.54 -13.79
N LEU A 22 -12.63 -31.26 -12.59
CA LEU A 22 -12.31 -30.05 -11.83
C LEU A 22 -10.83 -30.03 -11.42
N VAL A 23 -10.33 -31.15 -10.89
CA VAL A 23 -8.92 -31.35 -10.52
C VAL A 23 -8.02 -31.12 -11.73
N GLN A 24 -8.36 -31.70 -12.88
CA GLN A 24 -7.58 -31.53 -14.11
C GLN A 24 -7.62 -30.09 -14.62
N ALA A 25 -8.77 -29.41 -14.57
CA ALA A 25 -8.87 -28.01 -14.96
C ALA A 25 -8.02 -27.10 -14.04
N ILE A 26 -8.05 -27.37 -12.73
CA ILE A 26 -7.23 -26.67 -11.74
C ILE A 26 -5.74 -26.94 -12.00
N ASP A 27 -5.33 -28.19 -12.23
CA ASP A 27 -3.95 -28.59 -12.51
C ASP A 27 -3.39 -27.99 -13.82
N VAL A 28 -4.22 -27.88 -14.86
CA VAL A 28 -3.83 -27.20 -16.10
C VAL A 28 -3.70 -25.69 -15.87
N SER A 29 -4.60 -25.08 -15.11
CA SER A 29 -4.56 -23.64 -14.80
C SER A 29 -3.39 -23.24 -13.89
N SER A 30 -2.90 -24.15 -13.05
CA SER A 30 -1.75 -23.93 -12.16
C SER A 30 -0.40 -24.13 -12.84
N LYS A 31 -0.36 -24.84 -13.99
CA LYS A 31 0.87 -25.09 -14.76
C LYS A 31 1.19 -23.90 -15.66
N ILE A 32 1.68 -22.83 -15.03
CA ILE A 32 2.24 -21.69 -15.72
C ILE A 32 3.72 -21.99 -15.97
N ALA A 33 4.12 -21.98 -17.24
CA ALA A 33 5.51 -22.14 -17.64
C ALA A 33 6.19 -20.76 -17.75
N PRO A 34 7.45 -20.61 -17.32
CA PRO A 34 8.20 -19.38 -17.49
C PRO A 34 8.48 -19.15 -18.97
N ALA A 35 8.47 -17.88 -19.38
CA ALA A 35 9.03 -17.49 -20.67
C ALA A 35 10.56 -17.56 -20.64
N ASP A 36 11.19 -17.57 -21.82
CA ASP A 36 12.65 -17.53 -21.94
C ASP A 36 13.24 -16.22 -21.38
N ASP A 37 12.47 -15.13 -21.48
CA ASP A 37 12.85 -13.78 -21.06
C ASP A 37 11.80 -13.17 -20.11
N PHE A 38 12.18 -12.12 -19.39
CA PHE A 38 11.29 -11.34 -18.52
C PHE A 38 10.55 -10.24 -19.31
N PRO A 39 9.52 -9.60 -18.73
CA PRO A 39 8.77 -8.55 -19.43
C PRO A 39 9.67 -7.40 -19.85
N GLY A 40 9.46 -6.89 -21.06
CA GLY A 40 10.29 -5.84 -21.65
C GLY A 40 9.65 -4.45 -21.62
N VAL A 41 10.36 -3.47 -22.18
CA VAL A 41 9.83 -2.09 -22.36
C VAL A 41 8.57 -2.06 -23.23
N GLU A 42 8.46 -2.96 -24.20
CA GLU A 42 7.27 -3.08 -25.05
C GLU A 42 6.03 -3.51 -24.25
N ASP A 43 6.21 -4.38 -23.26
CA ASP A 43 5.11 -4.83 -22.40
C ASP A 43 4.67 -3.72 -21.43
N LEU A 44 5.62 -2.95 -20.88
CA LEU A 44 5.34 -1.75 -20.10
C LEU A 44 4.52 -0.75 -20.92
N ASN A 45 4.97 -0.45 -22.14
CA ASN A 45 4.26 0.47 -23.05
C ASN A 45 2.86 -0.02 -23.39
N ARG A 46 2.70 -1.33 -23.67
CA ARG A 46 1.40 -1.93 -23.96
C ARG A 46 0.45 -1.85 -22.77
N ALA A 47 0.94 -2.09 -21.56
CA ALA A 47 0.15 -1.98 -20.33
C ALA A 47 -0.29 -0.54 -20.07
N VAL A 48 0.63 0.43 -20.16
CA VAL A 48 0.33 1.86 -20.01
C VAL A 48 -0.69 2.32 -21.05
N GLN A 49 -0.54 1.93 -22.32
CA GLN A 49 -1.53 2.25 -23.36
C GLN A 49 -2.90 1.63 -23.08
N GLY A 50 -2.94 0.35 -22.68
CA GLY A 50 -4.18 -0.36 -22.36
C GLY A 50 -4.93 0.29 -21.19
N LEU A 51 -4.20 0.61 -20.12
CA LEU A 51 -4.75 1.33 -18.96
C LEU A 51 -5.22 2.74 -19.33
N GLY A 52 -4.49 3.45 -20.21
CA GLY A 52 -4.93 4.74 -20.75
C GLY A 52 -6.25 4.64 -21.53
N GLY A 53 -6.49 3.53 -22.23
CA GLY A 53 -7.77 3.27 -22.89
C GLY A 53 -8.92 2.92 -21.94
N ALA A 54 -8.62 2.39 -20.75
CA ALA A 54 -9.60 2.04 -19.72
C ALA A 54 -9.89 3.17 -18.71
N PHE A 55 -9.14 4.27 -18.79
CA PHE A 55 -9.23 5.40 -17.87
C PHE A 55 -10.53 6.19 -18.06
N ASP A 56 -11.16 6.53 -16.94
CA ASP A 56 -12.30 7.42 -16.91
C ASP A 56 -11.83 8.88 -16.78
N ALA A 57 -11.81 9.62 -17.90
CA ALA A 57 -11.33 11.00 -17.92
C ALA A 57 -12.21 11.99 -17.13
N GLU A 58 -13.46 11.63 -16.82
CA GLU A 58 -14.39 12.51 -16.12
C GLU A 58 -14.31 12.33 -14.61
N TRP A 59 -14.25 11.07 -14.14
CA TRP A 59 -14.28 10.73 -12.72
C TRP A 59 -13.00 10.06 -12.22
N GLY A 60 -11.96 9.94 -13.03
CA GLY A 60 -10.70 9.29 -12.65
C GLY A 60 -10.83 7.79 -12.44
N GLY A 61 -9.73 7.07 -12.19
CA GLY A 61 -9.72 5.62 -12.06
C GLY A 61 -10.02 4.88 -13.37
N PHE A 62 -10.33 3.59 -13.26
CA PHE A 62 -10.46 2.70 -14.42
C PHE A 62 -11.82 1.99 -14.42
N GLY A 63 -12.36 1.78 -15.62
CA GLY A 63 -13.59 1.01 -15.80
C GLY A 63 -14.87 1.77 -15.42
N GLN A 64 -15.89 1.01 -15.02
CA GLN A 64 -17.24 1.48 -14.68
C GLN A 64 -17.56 1.13 -13.21
N ALA A 65 -18.75 1.52 -12.73
CA ALA A 65 -19.24 1.15 -11.41
C ALA A 65 -19.46 -0.38 -11.28
N PRO A 66 -19.15 -1.00 -10.13
CA PRO A 66 -18.47 -0.42 -8.96
C PRO A 66 -16.98 -0.14 -9.25
N LYS A 67 -16.45 0.95 -8.67
CA LYS A 67 -15.07 1.39 -8.87
C LYS A 67 -14.18 1.09 -7.68
N PHE A 68 -13.06 0.43 -7.97
CA PHE A 68 -11.99 0.12 -7.03
C PHE A 68 -10.79 1.04 -7.28
N PRO A 69 -10.00 1.40 -6.25
CA PRO A 69 -8.88 2.32 -6.40
C PRO A 69 -7.82 1.93 -7.43
N SER A 70 -7.64 0.62 -7.66
CA SER A 70 -6.63 0.07 -8.58
C SER A 70 -5.24 0.69 -8.39
N THR A 71 -4.77 0.77 -7.14
CA THR A 71 -3.55 1.50 -6.76
C THR A 71 -2.30 1.04 -7.53
N PHE A 72 -2.20 -0.24 -7.88
CA PHE A 72 -1.07 -0.77 -8.68
C PHE A 72 -1.07 -0.24 -10.12
N ASN A 73 -2.25 -0.03 -10.71
CA ASN A 73 -2.36 0.57 -12.05
C ASN A 73 -1.94 2.04 -12.01
N LEU A 74 -2.30 2.75 -10.94
CA LEU A 74 -1.87 4.13 -10.72
C LEU A 74 -0.36 4.21 -10.44
N GLU A 75 0.20 3.27 -9.68
CA GLU A 75 1.64 3.16 -9.44
C GLU A 75 2.39 2.94 -10.77
N LEU A 76 1.92 2.03 -11.63
CA LEU A 76 2.50 1.81 -12.96
C LEU A 76 2.43 3.08 -13.84
N MET A 77 1.31 3.81 -13.80
CA MET A 77 1.18 5.12 -14.46
C MET A 77 2.17 6.15 -13.91
N LEU A 78 2.37 6.17 -12.59
CA LEU A 78 3.33 7.03 -11.94
C LEU A 78 4.76 6.70 -12.36
N ARG A 79 5.11 5.41 -12.47
CA ARG A 79 6.39 4.96 -13.04
C ARG A 79 6.56 5.43 -14.47
N ALA A 80 5.51 5.39 -15.29
CA ALA A 80 5.54 5.88 -16.66
C ALA A 80 5.80 7.39 -16.74
N CYS A 81 5.30 8.20 -15.79
CA CYS A 81 5.64 9.63 -15.67
C CYS A 81 7.14 9.87 -15.47
N MET A 82 7.83 8.98 -14.75
CA MET A 82 9.27 9.11 -14.51
C MET A 82 10.11 8.76 -15.76
N SER A 83 9.58 7.94 -16.68
CA SER A 83 10.27 7.51 -17.90
C SER A 83 9.94 8.35 -19.14
N THR A 84 8.77 8.98 -19.17
CA THR A 84 8.26 9.69 -20.36
C THR A 84 7.95 11.13 -20.03
N ALA A 85 8.31 12.06 -20.91
CA ALA A 85 7.92 13.48 -20.79
C ALA A 85 6.44 13.73 -21.17
N GLY A 86 5.61 12.68 -21.20
CA GLY A 86 4.22 12.76 -21.66
C GLY A 86 3.26 13.17 -20.54
N ASP A 87 2.35 14.10 -20.83
CA ASP A 87 1.37 14.59 -19.84
C ASP A 87 0.24 13.58 -19.52
N ALA A 88 0.03 12.57 -20.38
CA ALA A 88 -1.12 11.66 -20.26
C ALA A 88 -1.08 10.78 -18.98
N PRO A 89 0.01 10.06 -18.66
CA PRO A 89 0.09 9.30 -17.39
C PRO A 89 -0.06 10.19 -16.15
N LYS A 90 0.50 11.41 -16.19
CA LYS A 90 0.35 12.39 -15.10
C LYS A 90 -1.11 12.76 -14.90
N GLY A 91 -1.83 13.08 -15.98
CA GLY A 91 -3.26 13.41 -15.94
C GLY A 91 -4.12 12.27 -15.40
N ILE A 92 -3.79 11.02 -15.72
CA ILE A 92 -4.46 9.82 -15.18
C ILE A 92 -4.30 9.75 -13.66
N VAL A 93 -3.06 9.84 -13.16
CA VAL A 93 -2.79 9.77 -11.72
C VAL A 93 -3.48 10.93 -10.98
N THR A 94 -3.28 12.16 -11.43
CA THR A 94 -3.83 13.34 -10.73
C THR A 94 -5.35 13.32 -10.70
N THR A 95 -6.00 13.00 -11.82
CA THR A 95 -7.46 12.97 -11.89
C THR A 95 -8.04 11.86 -11.01
N SER A 96 -7.39 10.69 -10.96
CA SER A 96 -7.84 9.55 -10.16
C SER A 96 -7.74 9.82 -8.67
N LEU A 97 -6.56 10.28 -8.22
CA LEU A 97 -6.33 10.62 -6.82
C LEU A 97 -7.22 11.80 -6.39
N ASP A 98 -7.32 12.84 -7.21
CA ASP A 98 -8.16 13.99 -6.85
C ASP A 98 -9.64 13.63 -6.78
N ALA A 99 -10.12 12.74 -7.66
CA ALA A 99 -11.51 12.28 -7.62
C ALA A 99 -11.82 11.41 -6.39
N MET A 100 -10.95 10.46 -6.04
CA MET A 100 -11.13 9.62 -4.86
C MET A 100 -11.12 10.43 -3.56
N ALA A 101 -10.16 11.36 -3.40
CA ALA A 101 -10.05 12.22 -2.21
C ALA A 101 -11.16 13.30 -2.12
N SER A 102 -11.85 13.59 -3.22
CA SER A 102 -13.00 14.49 -3.26
C SER A 102 -14.34 13.78 -3.15
N GLY A 103 -14.42 12.48 -3.47
CA GLY A 103 -15.63 11.68 -3.35
C GLY A 103 -15.96 11.32 -1.90
N GLY A 104 -17.10 10.66 -1.69
CA GLY A 104 -17.51 10.14 -0.38
C GLY A 104 -16.80 8.85 0.03
N MET A 105 -16.02 8.24 -0.87
CA MET A 105 -15.08 7.17 -0.54
C MET A 105 -14.02 7.58 0.47
N TYR A 106 -13.60 8.85 0.45
CA TYR A 106 -12.77 9.42 1.48
C TYR A 106 -13.64 9.96 2.61
N ASP A 107 -13.39 9.54 3.85
CA ASP A 107 -14.12 10.07 5.01
C ASP A 107 -13.60 11.47 5.37
N HIS A 108 -14.30 12.50 4.90
CA HIS A 108 -13.89 13.90 5.11
C HIS A 108 -13.94 14.36 6.57
N ILE A 109 -14.56 13.61 7.47
CA ILE A 109 -14.68 13.96 8.89
C ILE A 109 -13.60 13.27 9.72
N GLY A 110 -13.43 11.96 9.58
CA GLY A 110 -12.45 11.18 10.38
C GLY A 110 -11.19 10.74 9.65
N GLY A 111 -11.10 10.97 8.34
CA GLY A 111 -10.02 10.44 7.52
C GLY A 111 -10.17 8.96 7.22
N GLY A 112 -9.26 8.47 6.39
CA GLY A 112 -9.31 7.10 5.87
C GLY A 112 -10.29 6.92 4.72
N PHE A 113 -10.11 5.82 4.00
CA PHE A 113 -10.87 5.48 2.81
C PHE A 113 -11.74 4.25 3.05
N ALA A 114 -12.95 4.29 2.52
CA ALA A 114 -13.73 3.09 2.29
C ALA A 114 -13.08 2.22 1.20
N ARG A 115 -13.46 0.94 1.14
CA ARG A 115 -12.84 -0.06 0.26
C ARG A 115 -13.02 0.20 -1.24
N TYR A 116 -14.25 0.54 -1.65
CA TYR A 116 -14.60 0.84 -3.03
C TYR A 116 -15.82 1.76 -3.10
N SER A 117 -16.09 2.31 -4.28
CA SER A 117 -17.32 3.05 -4.54
C SER A 117 -18.28 2.22 -5.38
N VAL A 118 -19.56 2.22 -4.99
CA VAL A 118 -20.61 1.52 -5.75
C VAL A 118 -21.03 2.30 -7.00
N ASP A 119 -20.64 3.56 -7.12
CA ASP A 119 -20.91 4.41 -8.27
C ASP A 119 -19.65 4.76 -9.07
N ARG A 120 -19.85 5.52 -10.16
CA ARG A 120 -18.76 5.90 -11.08
C ARG A 120 -17.99 7.12 -10.57
N GLN A 121 -18.62 7.94 -9.72
CA GLN A 121 -18.16 9.27 -9.34
C GLN A 121 -17.32 9.27 -8.07
N TRP A 122 -17.23 8.14 -7.38
CA TRP A 122 -16.63 7.96 -6.06
C TRP A 122 -17.46 8.56 -4.92
N LEU A 123 -18.76 8.82 -5.15
CA LEU A 123 -19.61 9.47 -4.16
C LEU A 123 -20.12 8.48 -3.13
N VAL A 124 -20.75 7.38 -3.56
CA VAL A 124 -21.32 6.39 -2.65
C VAL A 124 -20.29 5.29 -2.39
N PRO A 125 -19.74 5.17 -1.17
CA PRO A 125 -18.84 4.08 -0.82
C PRO A 125 -19.60 2.82 -0.43
N HIS A 126 -18.90 1.69 -0.48
CA HIS A 126 -19.17 0.58 0.42
C HIS A 126 -18.39 0.85 1.72
N PHE A 127 -19.08 1.30 2.78
CA PHE A 127 -18.48 2.07 3.90
C PHE A 127 -17.44 1.33 4.75
N GLU A 128 -17.25 0.03 4.52
CA GLU A 128 -16.18 -0.80 5.10
C GLU A 128 -14.80 -0.17 4.85
N LYS A 129 -13.99 -0.06 5.91
CA LYS A 129 -12.62 0.46 5.83
C LYS A 129 -11.62 -0.64 6.21
N MET A 130 -10.80 -1.07 5.26
CA MET A 130 -9.80 -2.11 5.47
C MET A 130 -8.41 -1.51 5.63
N LEU A 131 -7.57 -2.12 6.47
CA LEU A 131 -6.19 -1.67 6.70
C LEU A 131 -5.35 -1.70 5.42
N TYR A 132 -5.52 -2.71 4.56
CA TYR A 132 -4.77 -2.78 3.31
C TYR A 132 -5.15 -1.65 2.34
N ASP A 133 -6.41 -1.22 2.30
CA ASP A 133 -6.81 -0.07 1.49
C ASP A 133 -6.14 1.20 2.00
N GLN A 134 -6.07 1.39 3.32
CA GLN A 134 -5.35 2.53 3.91
C GLN A 134 -3.87 2.49 3.52
N ALA A 135 -3.24 1.32 3.62
CA ALA A 135 -1.84 1.15 3.27
C ALA A 135 -1.56 1.47 1.79
N LEU A 136 -2.35 0.88 0.89
CA LEU A 136 -2.16 1.00 -0.55
C LEU A 136 -2.50 2.40 -1.07
N LEU A 137 -3.57 3.02 -0.56
CA LEU A 137 -3.94 4.39 -0.90
C LEU A 137 -2.90 5.38 -0.37
N CYS A 138 -2.50 5.28 0.90
CA CYS A 138 -1.39 6.08 1.41
C CYS A 138 -0.14 5.93 0.54
N GLY A 139 0.18 4.72 0.10
CA GLY A 139 1.35 4.48 -0.76
C GLY A 139 1.30 5.31 -2.04
N ILE A 140 0.20 5.21 -2.79
CA ILE A 140 0.09 5.93 -4.08
C ILE A 140 -0.04 7.45 -3.90
N TYR A 141 -0.71 7.95 -2.85
CA TYR A 141 -0.73 9.39 -2.56
C TYR A 141 0.66 9.91 -2.16
N LEU A 142 1.43 9.15 -1.37
CA LEU A 142 2.79 9.51 -0.98
C LEU A 142 3.72 9.55 -2.20
N HIS A 143 3.74 8.48 -2.98
CA HIS A 143 4.58 8.42 -4.18
C HIS A 143 4.17 9.50 -5.19
N GLY A 144 2.86 9.71 -5.38
CA GLY A 144 2.34 10.76 -6.23
C GLY A 144 2.79 12.16 -5.77
N LEU A 145 2.71 12.44 -4.47
CA LEU A 145 3.12 13.72 -3.89
C LEU A 145 4.58 14.01 -4.19
N ILE A 146 5.45 13.01 -4.00
CA ILE A 146 6.89 13.12 -4.23
C ILE A 146 7.19 13.28 -5.72
N VAL A 147 6.71 12.37 -6.55
CA VAL A 147 7.07 12.30 -7.98
C VAL A 147 6.44 13.46 -8.78
N LEU A 148 5.23 13.89 -8.43
CA LEU A 148 4.50 14.94 -9.15
C LEU A 148 4.56 16.31 -8.46
N GLY A 149 5.06 16.40 -7.23
CA GLY A 149 5.15 17.65 -6.46
C GLY A 149 3.81 18.18 -5.95
N GLN A 150 2.80 17.33 -5.78
CA GLN A 150 1.43 17.71 -5.44
C GLN A 150 1.20 17.81 -3.93
N GLN A 151 1.48 18.99 -3.35
CA GLN A 151 1.44 19.21 -1.90
C GLN A 151 0.05 19.02 -1.27
N GLN A 152 -1.02 19.21 -2.05
CA GLN A 152 -2.40 19.05 -1.59
C GLN A 152 -2.73 17.64 -1.07
N TRP A 153 -2.00 16.61 -1.52
CA TRP A 153 -2.18 15.23 -1.07
C TRP A 153 -1.60 14.96 0.33
N ARG A 154 -0.79 15.86 0.87
CA ARG A 154 -0.25 15.75 2.24
C ARG A 154 -1.36 15.63 3.28
N GLN A 155 -2.39 16.46 3.15
CA GLN A 155 -3.54 16.43 4.06
C GLN A 155 -4.23 15.06 4.05
N ILE A 156 -4.40 14.45 2.88
CA ILE A 156 -5.04 13.14 2.71
C ILE A 156 -4.21 12.04 3.40
N LEU A 157 -2.88 12.11 3.28
CA LEU A 157 -1.96 11.19 3.94
C LEU A 157 -2.00 11.34 5.47
N GLU A 158 -1.88 12.56 5.98
CA GLU A 158 -1.88 12.86 7.41
C GLU A 158 -3.18 12.42 8.08
N GLU A 159 -4.33 12.63 7.44
CA GLU A 159 -5.63 12.24 7.94
C GLU A 159 -5.87 10.73 7.85
N THR A 160 -5.41 10.07 6.78
CA THR A 160 -5.54 8.61 6.64
C THR A 160 -4.64 7.86 7.63
N ILE A 161 -3.39 8.32 7.81
CA ILE A 161 -2.50 7.78 8.85
C ILE A 161 -3.07 8.08 10.24
N GLY A 162 -3.59 9.30 10.46
CA GLY A 162 -4.24 9.68 11.71
C GLY A 162 -5.42 8.78 12.06
N TYR A 163 -6.25 8.43 11.08
CA TYR A 163 -7.32 7.44 11.24
C TYR A 163 -6.78 6.09 11.70
N VAL A 164 -5.80 5.50 11.00
CA VAL A 164 -5.25 4.18 11.37
C VAL A 164 -4.62 4.20 12.76
N LEU A 165 -3.84 5.23 13.09
CA LEU A 165 -3.16 5.34 14.39
C LEU A 165 -4.12 5.58 15.56
N THR A 166 -5.32 6.10 15.30
CA THR A 166 -6.32 6.40 16.33
C THR A 166 -7.35 5.29 16.47
N GLU A 167 -7.84 4.76 15.35
CA GLU A 167 -9.02 3.89 15.30
C GLU A 167 -8.67 2.42 15.08
N LEU A 168 -7.59 2.13 14.35
CA LEU A 168 -7.18 0.76 14.01
C LEU A 168 -5.91 0.32 14.75
N ARG A 169 -5.49 1.02 15.80
CA ARG A 169 -4.25 0.69 16.51
C ARG A 169 -4.50 -0.15 17.75
N HIS A 170 -3.87 -1.33 17.81
CA HIS A 170 -3.74 -2.10 19.03
C HIS A 170 -2.71 -1.43 19.97
N PRO A 171 -2.97 -1.35 21.29
CA PRO A 171 -2.06 -0.69 22.24
C PRO A 171 -0.61 -1.20 22.21
N ASP A 172 -0.41 -2.49 21.93
CA ASP A 172 0.92 -3.13 21.90
C ASP A 172 1.68 -2.98 20.57
N GLY A 173 1.11 -2.26 19.59
CA GLY A 173 1.78 -1.89 18.33
C GLY A 173 1.21 -2.52 17.06
N GLY A 174 0.37 -3.56 17.16
CA GLY A 174 -0.35 -4.12 16.00
C GLY A 174 -1.40 -3.15 15.44
N PHE A 175 -1.83 -3.38 14.21
CA PHE A 175 -2.96 -2.70 13.59
C PHE A 175 -4.09 -3.68 13.28
N TYR A 176 -5.30 -3.32 13.67
CA TYR A 176 -6.55 -4.02 13.42
C TYR A 176 -6.87 -4.02 11.93
N SER A 177 -7.59 -5.05 11.49
CA SER A 177 -7.76 -5.37 10.08
C SER A 177 -8.80 -4.49 9.39
N ALA A 178 -9.90 -4.14 10.05
CA ALA A 178 -10.98 -3.38 9.43
C ALA A 178 -11.97 -2.74 10.42
N GLU A 179 -12.74 -1.76 9.93
CA GLU A 179 -14.06 -1.38 10.44
C GLU A 179 -15.15 -1.79 9.45
N ASP A 180 -16.25 -2.36 9.95
CA ASP A 180 -17.43 -2.76 9.16
C ASP A 180 -18.15 -1.55 8.52
N ALA A 181 -19.07 -1.82 7.60
CA ALA A 181 -19.87 -0.79 6.93
C ALA A 181 -21.11 -0.34 7.74
N ASP A 182 -21.65 -1.24 8.55
CA ASP A 182 -22.95 -1.08 9.22
C ASP A 182 -22.78 -0.50 10.63
N SER A 183 -23.73 0.34 11.04
CA SER A 183 -23.88 0.76 12.44
C SER A 183 -25.31 0.61 12.90
N ALA A 184 -25.49 0.27 14.18
CA ALA A 184 -26.82 0.08 14.73
C ALA A 184 -27.62 1.39 14.74
N ASP A 185 -28.85 1.37 14.22
CA ASP A 185 -29.85 2.43 14.40
C ASP A 185 -30.39 2.45 15.85
N GLU A 186 -31.38 3.29 16.17
CA GLU A 186 -31.93 3.36 17.53
C GLU A 186 -32.53 2.03 18.02
N ASP A 187 -33.14 1.26 17.12
CA ASP A 187 -33.79 -0.03 17.35
C ASP A 187 -32.81 -1.22 17.37
N GLY A 188 -31.55 -1.00 16.99
CA GLY A 188 -30.49 -2.01 16.98
C GLY A 188 -30.31 -2.73 15.64
N HIS A 189 -30.96 -2.29 14.57
CA HIS A 189 -30.74 -2.82 13.22
C HIS A 189 -29.46 -2.23 12.62
N GLY A 190 -28.65 -3.07 11.97
CA GLY A 190 -27.49 -2.59 11.21
C GLY A 190 -27.94 -1.78 9.98
N VAL A 191 -27.44 -0.55 9.87
CA VAL A 191 -27.68 0.34 8.74
C VAL A 191 -26.34 0.78 8.17
N GLU A 192 -26.11 0.48 6.90
CA GLU A 192 -24.89 0.84 6.18
C GLU A 192 -24.72 2.36 6.12
N GLY A 193 -23.53 2.86 6.46
CA GLY A 193 -23.19 4.28 6.31
C GLY A 193 -23.83 5.23 7.35
N LEU A 194 -24.68 4.73 8.25
CA LEU A 194 -25.38 5.56 9.26
C LEU A 194 -24.40 6.37 10.13
N PHE A 195 -23.28 5.76 10.52
CA PHE A 195 -22.24 6.43 11.30
C PHE A 195 -21.62 7.62 10.55
N TYR A 196 -21.47 7.50 9.23
CA TYR A 196 -20.71 8.43 8.39
C TYR A 196 -21.55 9.56 7.77
N THR A 197 -22.87 9.39 7.66
CA THR A 197 -23.78 10.34 6.99
C THR A 197 -24.41 11.37 7.94
N TRP A 198 -24.78 12.52 7.39
CA TRP A 198 -25.26 13.68 8.16
C TRP A 198 -26.50 14.32 7.55
N THR A 199 -27.32 14.92 8.40
CA THR A 199 -28.31 15.94 7.99
C THR A 199 -27.83 17.34 8.41
N PRO A 200 -28.30 18.43 7.77
CA PRO A 200 -27.96 19.78 8.20
C PRO A 200 -28.34 20.06 9.67
N ALA A 201 -29.46 19.50 10.13
CA ALA A 201 -29.89 19.63 11.52
C ALA A 201 -28.90 18.97 12.51
N GLU A 202 -28.38 17.79 12.18
CA GLU A 202 -27.36 17.11 13.00
C GLU A 202 -26.04 17.91 13.04
N VAL A 203 -25.60 18.48 11.92
CA VAL A 203 -24.39 19.31 11.87
C VAL A 203 -24.56 20.56 12.73
N ARG A 204 -25.69 21.27 12.61
CA ARG A 204 -25.98 22.45 13.44
C ARG A 204 -26.06 22.08 14.93
N SER A 205 -26.64 20.93 15.26
CA SER A 205 -26.70 20.44 16.65
C SER A 205 -25.34 20.02 17.21
N ALA A 206 -24.42 19.55 16.35
CA ALA A 206 -23.07 19.17 16.74
C ALA A 206 -22.15 20.39 16.97
N LEU A 207 -22.53 21.57 16.46
CA LEU A 207 -21.73 22.79 16.48
C LEU A 207 -22.47 23.98 17.15
N PRO A 208 -23.02 23.83 18.38
CA PRO A 208 -23.91 24.83 18.98
C PRO A 208 -23.23 26.17 19.29
N ASP A 209 -21.92 26.13 19.57
CA ASP A 209 -21.11 27.31 19.95
C ASP A 209 -20.26 27.85 18.78
N THR A 210 -20.41 27.28 17.57
CA THR A 210 -19.69 27.75 16.37
C THR A 210 -20.49 28.87 15.70
N ASP A 211 -19.81 29.86 15.13
CA ASP A 211 -20.45 30.94 14.37
C ASP A 211 -21.36 30.35 13.27
N PRO A 212 -22.66 30.71 13.20
CA PRO A 212 -23.58 30.18 12.21
C PRO A 212 -23.08 30.32 10.76
N SER A 213 -22.33 31.36 10.43
CA SER A 213 -21.75 31.54 9.09
C SER A 213 -20.68 30.51 8.76
N VAL A 214 -19.92 30.02 9.76
CA VAL A 214 -18.95 28.92 9.58
C VAL A 214 -19.67 27.59 9.43
N VAL A 215 -20.77 27.38 10.16
CA VAL A 215 -21.60 26.18 10.02
C VAL A 215 -22.19 26.07 8.61
N GLU A 216 -22.75 27.16 8.08
CA GLU A 216 -23.29 27.16 6.70
C GLU A 216 -22.18 26.99 5.64
N GLN A 217 -20.99 27.56 5.87
CA GLN A 217 -19.82 27.29 5.01
C GLN A 217 -19.40 25.82 5.06
N LEU A 218 -19.45 25.16 6.22
CA LEU A 218 -19.12 23.74 6.36
C LEU A 218 -20.14 22.85 5.64
N LEU A 219 -21.43 23.19 5.72
CA LEU A 219 -22.49 22.48 5.00
C LEU A 219 -22.28 22.58 3.48
N ASP A 220 -22.02 23.78 2.95
CA ASP A 220 -21.72 23.98 1.52
C ASP A 220 -20.43 23.27 1.11
N TRP A 221 -19.38 23.40 1.92
CA TRP A 221 -18.07 22.81 1.66
C TRP A 221 -18.12 21.28 1.52
N TYR A 222 -18.97 20.61 2.32
CA TYR A 222 -19.13 19.16 2.30
C TYR A 222 -20.36 18.66 1.54
N ASP A 223 -21.08 19.55 0.84
CA ASP A 223 -22.31 19.22 0.10
C ASP A 223 -23.35 18.50 0.98
N ILE A 224 -23.54 19.00 2.21
CA ILE A 224 -24.52 18.49 3.17
C ILE A 224 -25.82 19.28 3.01
N THR A 225 -26.83 18.64 2.43
CA THR A 225 -28.10 19.29 2.06
C THR A 225 -29.31 18.64 2.73
N GLU A 226 -30.45 19.35 2.75
CA GLU A 226 -31.72 18.82 3.27
C GLU A 226 -32.27 17.65 2.42
N ALA A 227 -31.96 17.62 1.12
CA ALA A 227 -32.37 16.52 0.25
C ALA A 227 -31.50 15.25 0.46
N GLY A 228 -30.25 15.44 0.90
CA GLY A 228 -29.27 14.38 0.96
C GLY A 228 -28.74 13.97 -0.42
N ASN A 229 -27.68 13.17 -0.40
CA ASN A 229 -27.09 12.51 -1.57
C ASN A 229 -27.05 10.97 -1.41
N PHE A 230 -27.54 10.45 -0.28
CA PHE A 230 -27.66 9.03 0.04
C PHE A 230 -28.81 8.79 1.03
N GLU A 231 -29.88 8.12 0.58
CA GLU A 231 -31.02 7.72 1.42
C GLU A 231 -31.62 8.85 2.30
N GLY A 232 -31.71 10.07 1.75
CA GLY A 232 -32.23 11.24 2.47
C GLY A 232 -31.25 11.87 3.48
N ARG A 233 -30.00 11.40 3.50
CA ARG A 233 -28.87 11.94 4.27
C ARG A 233 -27.74 12.31 3.32
N SER A 234 -26.76 13.06 3.80
CA SER A 234 -25.59 13.44 3.01
C SER A 234 -24.36 12.65 3.44
N ILE A 235 -23.70 12.02 2.48
CA ILE A 235 -22.30 11.63 2.55
C ILE A 235 -21.49 12.92 2.33
N PRO A 236 -20.70 13.37 3.33
CA PRO A 236 -19.82 14.50 3.15
C PRO A 236 -18.89 14.27 1.95
N ASN A 237 -18.85 15.22 1.01
CA ASN A 237 -17.99 15.12 -0.17
C ASN A 237 -17.53 16.51 -0.62
N ARG A 238 -16.52 16.56 -1.49
CA ARG A 238 -15.96 17.80 -2.06
C ARG A 238 -15.90 17.76 -3.58
N MET A 239 -16.87 17.10 -4.22
CA MET A 239 -16.85 16.89 -5.66
C MET A 239 -16.91 18.21 -6.46
N GLY A 240 -17.60 19.23 -5.95
CA GLY A 240 -17.63 20.58 -6.52
C GLY A 240 -16.30 21.36 -6.39
N ALA A 241 -15.40 20.89 -5.52
CA ALA A 241 -14.10 21.48 -5.26
C ALA A 241 -12.95 20.49 -5.55
N ARG A 242 -13.10 19.64 -6.57
CA ARG A 242 -12.12 18.59 -6.90
C ARG A 242 -10.68 19.10 -6.94
N GLY A 243 -9.79 18.40 -6.23
CA GLY A 243 -8.37 18.73 -6.12
C GLY A 243 -8.04 19.92 -5.20
N ARG A 244 -9.05 20.62 -4.65
CA ARG A 244 -8.84 21.71 -3.68
C ARG A 244 -9.12 21.21 -2.27
N PHE A 245 -8.10 20.68 -1.60
CA PHE A 245 -8.27 20.01 -0.31
C PHE A 245 -8.08 20.90 0.92
N SER A 246 -7.31 21.98 0.80
CA SER A 246 -7.02 22.88 1.91
C SER A 246 -8.31 23.51 2.46
N ARG A 247 -8.39 23.58 3.79
CA ARG A 247 -9.48 24.22 4.54
C ARG A 247 -8.92 25.45 5.26
N THR A 248 -9.79 26.39 5.60
CA THR A 248 -9.44 27.43 6.57
C THR A 248 -9.36 26.83 7.97
N ASP A 249 -8.71 27.54 8.89
CA ASP A 249 -8.57 27.09 10.28
C ASP A 249 -9.93 26.95 10.97
N GLU A 250 -10.90 27.81 10.65
CA GLU A 250 -12.25 27.74 11.18
C GLU A 250 -13.00 26.49 10.70
N LEU A 251 -12.90 26.16 9.40
CA LEU A 251 -13.51 24.96 8.84
C LEU A 251 -12.88 23.68 9.40
N ASP A 252 -11.56 23.66 9.59
CA ASP A 252 -10.88 22.51 10.19
C ASP A 252 -11.24 22.35 11.68
N ALA A 253 -11.34 23.45 12.43
CA ALA A 253 -11.80 23.42 13.82
C ALA A 253 -13.24 22.91 13.94
N ALA A 254 -14.15 23.37 13.08
CA ALA A 254 -15.52 22.88 13.03
C ALA A 254 -15.60 21.39 12.63
N ARG A 255 -14.79 20.96 11.65
CA ARG A 255 -14.67 19.53 11.26
C ARG A 255 -14.21 18.66 12.43
N LYS A 256 -13.24 19.11 13.22
CA LYS A 256 -12.77 18.39 14.43
C LYS A 256 -13.86 18.29 15.50
N GLN A 257 -14.67 19.33 15.71
CA GLN A 257 -15.84 19.24 16.59
C GLN A 257 -16.88 18.25 16.07
N LEU A 258 -17.13 18.24 14.75
CA LEU A 258 -18.02 17.29 14.11
C LEU A 258 -17.53 15.85 14.26
N HIS A 259 -16.21 15.63 14.16
CA HIS A 259 -15.59 14.34 14.45
C HIS A 259 -15.83 13.89 15.90
N THR A 260 -15.61 14.77 16.88
CA THR A 260 -15.91 14.51 18.30
C THR A 260 -17.38 14.16 18.52
N ALA A 261 -18.30 14.89 17.88
CA ALA A 261 -19.73 14.59 17.95
C ALA A 261 -20.06 13.23 17.31
N ARG A 262 -19.41 12.88 16.19
CA ARG A 262 -19.57 11.58 15.51
C ARG A 262 -19.15 10.42 16.41
N ALA A 263 -18.08 10.59 17.18
CA ALA A 263 -17.56 9.55 18.07
C ALA A 263 -18.55 9.13 19.18
N LEU A 264 -19.61 9.92 19.43
CA LEU A 264 -20.70 9.59 20.36
C LEU A 264 -21.79 8.71 19.73
N ARG A 265 -21.77 8.49 18.41
CA ARG A 265 -22.71 7.61 17.70
C ARG A 265 -22.36 6.14 17.93
N ARG A 266 -23.32 5.25 17.70
CA ARG A 266 -23.04 3.80 17.62
C ARG A 266 -22.09 3.56 16.45
N ARG A 267 -20.90 3.01 16.73
CA ARG A 267 -19.84 2.80 15.75
C ARG A 267 -20.08 1.52 14.94
N PRO A 268 -19.45 1.41 13.76
CA PRO A 268 -19.33 0.13 13.09
C PRO A 268 -18.53 -0.88 13.92
N GLY A 269 -18.73 -2.17 13.61
CA GLY A 269 -17.94 -3.24 14.19
C GLY A 269 -16.45 -3.10 13.85
N LEU A 270 -15.58 -3.44 14.80
CA LEU A 270 -14.13 -3.48 14.60
C LEU A 270 -13.72 -4.94 14.40
N ASP A 271 -13.10 -5.27 13.27
CA ASP A 271 -12.39 -6.55 13.10
C ASP A 271 -10.98 -6.41 13.67
N ASP A 272 -10.85 -6.77 14.95
CA ASP A 272 -9.66 -6.60 15.78
C ASP A 272 -8.55 -7.64 15.50
N LYS A 273 -8.68 -8.42 14.43
CA LYS A 273 -7.58 -9.28 13.95
C LYS A 273 -6.42 -8.41 13.48
N VAL A 274 -5.21 -8.82 13.84
CA VAL A 274 -3.96 -8.33 13.26
C VAL A 274 -3.51 -9.30 12.18
N LEU A 275 -3.61 -8.90 10.92
CA LEU A 275 -3.19 -9.70 9.76
C LEU A 275 -1.78 -9.31 9.33
N THR A 276 -0.90 -10.31 9.19
CA THR A 276 0.53 -10.11 8.92
C THR A 276 0.78 -9.34 7.63
N GLU A 277 0.20 -9.78 6.50
CA GLU A 277 0.29 -9.08 5.22
C GLU A 277 -0.15 -7.60 5.32
N TRP A 278 -1.29 -7.32 5.95
CA TRP A 278 -1.86 -5.96 5.97
C TRP A 278 -1.09 -5.02 6.88
N ASN A 279 -0.61 -5.54 8.01
CA ASN A 279 0.28 -4.79 8.90
C ASN A 279 1.61 -4.50 8.24
N ALA A 280 2.19 -5.48 7.52
CA ALA A 280 3.42 -5.26 6.79
C ALA A 280 3.25 -4.21 5.67
N LEU A 281 2.14 -4.25 4.92
CA LEU A 281 1.80 -3.22 3.93
C LEU A 281 1.67 -1.82 4.58
N PHE A 282 1.01 -1.71 5.73
CA PHE A 282 0.87 -0.43 6.41
C PHE A 282 2.18 0.07 7.04
N LEU A 283 2.94 -0.82 7.68
CA LEU A 283 4.29 -0.54 8.22
C LEU A 283 5.20 0.03 7.13
N SER A 284 5.19 -0.61 5.98
CA SER A 284 5.94 -0.24 4.79
C SER A 284 5.66 1.21 4.37
N VAL A 285 4.39 1.63 4.26
CA VAL A 285 4.06 3.03 3.93
C VAL A 285 4.27 4.00 5.09
N LEU A 286 4.01 3.57 6.33
CA LEU A 286 4.16 4.42 7.52
C LEU A 286 5.64 4.79 7.74
N ALA A 287 6.56 3.84 7.55
CA ALA A 287 8.00 4.09 7.63
C ALA A 287 8.45 5.13 6.59
N GLN A 288 8.00 5.01 5.34
CA GLN A 288 8.32 5.97 4.28
C GLN A 288 7.72 7.35 4.57
N ALA A 289 6.44 7.41 4.96
CA ALA A 289 5.77 8.67 5.26
C ALA A 289 6.42 9.37 6.47
N ALA A 290 6.80 8.62 7.50
CA ALA A 290 7.51 9.14 8.66
C ALA A 290 8.85 9.77 8.27
N SER A 291 9.62 9.10 7.41
CA SER A 291 10.88 9.62 6.87
C SER A 291 10.67 10.87 6.02
N VAL A 292 9.75 10.84 5.06
CA VAL A 292 9.49 11.94 4.11
C VAL A 292 9.03 13.22 4.82
N PHE A 293 8.17 13.09 5.83
CA PHE A 293 7.65 14.24 6.59
C PHE A 293 8.41 14.55 7.88
N GLY A 294 9.45 13.78 8.22
CA GLY A 294 10.20 13.94 9.47
C GLY A 294 9.33 13.76 10.73
N ARG A 295 8.34 12.86 10.69
CA ARG A 295 7.37 12.63 11.77
C ARG A 295 7.85 11.51 12.70
N GLN A 296 8.50 11.89 13.79
CA GLN A 296 9.02 10.93 14.77
C GLN A 296 7.92 10.05 15.40
N ASP A 297 6.75 10.62 15.67
CA ASP A 297 5.62 9.88 16.23
C ASP A 297 5.11 8.78 15.28
N TRP A 298 5.20 9.00 13.96
CA TRP A 298 4.89 7.98 12.97
C TRP A 298 5.98 6.92 12.87
N LEU A 299 7.25 7.33 12.96
CA LEU A 299 8.39 6.40 12.98
C LEU A 299 8.32 5.49 14.22
N ASP A 300 7.99 6.04 15.38
CA ASP A 300 7.83 5.29 16.62
C ASP A 300 6.68 4.27 16.51
N ALA A 301 5.57 4.64 15.87
CA ALA A 301 4.48 3.72 15.58
C ALA A 301 4.88 2.61 14.57
N ALA A 302 5.66 2.94 13.54
CA ALA A 302 6.22 1.96 12.61
C ALA A 302 7.16 0.97 13.33
N ILE A 303 8.06 1.46 14.17
CA ILE A 303 8.95 0.62 14.98
C ILE A 303 8.12 -0.30 15.90
N ALA A 304 7.12 0.26 16.60
CA ALA A 304 6.26 -0.52 17.49
C ALA A 304 5.50 -1.63 16.73
N ASN A 305 5.06 -1.36 15.50
CA ASN A 305 4.42 -2.37 14.66
C ASN A 305 5.41 -3.47 14.22
N GLY A 306 6.59 -3.10 13.72
CA GLY A 306 7.63 -4.08 13.39
C GLY A 306 7.99 -4.98 14.57
N GLU A 307 8.10 -4.40 15.78
CA GLU A 307 8.37 -5.14 17.02
C GLU A 307 7.20 -6.05 17.42
N PHE A 308 5.95 -5.59 17.26
CA PHE A 308 4.77 -6.40 17.48
C PHE A 308 4.77 -7.62 16.55
N LEU A 309 5.00 -7.42 15.24
CA LEU A 309 5.04 -8.52 14.27
C LEU A 309 6.10 -9.56 14.66
N VAL A 310 7.33 -9.11 14.94
CA VAL A 310 8.43 -10.01 15.33
C VAL A 310 8.13 -10.76 16.63
N ARG A 311 7.49 -10.10 17.61
CA ARG A 311 7.22 -10.69 18.92
C ARG A 311 6.05 -11.67 18.91
N GLU A 312 4.96 -11.31 18.26
CA GLU A 312 3.68 -12.02 18.36
C GLU A 312 3.43 -13.00 17.19
N LEU A 313 4.00 -12.73 16.02
CA LEU A 313 3.70 -13.48 14.79
C LEU A 313 4.89 -14.30 14.27
N ARG A 314 6.13 -13.99 14.67
CA ARG A 314 7.29 -14.82 14.29
C ARG A 314 7.36 -16.07 15.16
N LYS A 315 7.52 -17.22 14.51
CA LYS A 315 7.70 -18.51 15.17
C LYS A 315 9.17 -18.75 15.51
N PRO A 316 9.48 -19.61 16.51
CA PRO A 316 10.85 -19.96 16.86
C PRO A 316 11.67 -20.58 15.72
N ASN A 317 11.02 -21.17 14.71
CA ASN A 317 11.67 -21.76 13.54
C ASN A 317 11.86 -20.78 12.37
N GLY A 318 11.61 -19.47 12.57
CA GLY A 318 11.77 -18.43 11.55
C GLY A 318 10.55 -18.22 10.64
N ARG A 319 9.58 -19.14 10.63
CA ARG A 319 8.30 -18.97 9.93
C ARG A 319 7.39 -17.97 10.65
N TRP A 320 6.28 -17.60 10.00
CA TRP A 320 5.35 -16.61 10.52
C TRP A 320 3.94 -17.17 10.67
N HIS A 321 3.17 -16.56 11.57
CA HIS A 321 1.73 -16.70 11.63
C HIS A 321 1.05 -15.69 10.68
N ARG A 322 -0.13 -16.03 10.18
CA ARG A 322 -0.94 -15.17 9.29
C ARG A 322 -1.75 -14.13 10.04
N SER A 323 -2.21 -14.48 11.23
CA SER A 323 -3.17 -13.71 11.99
C SER A 323 -2.90 -13.84 13.48
N TRP A 324 -3.10 -12.75 14.20
CA TRP A 324 -3.12 -12.69 15.65
C TRP A 324 -4.42 -12.00 16.12
N GLN A 325 -4.99 -12.42 17.23
CA GLN A 325 -6.14 -11.77 17.86
C GLN A 325 -5.98 -11.83 19.39
N ALA A 326 -6.28 -10.74 20.08
CA ALA A 326 -5.97 -10.58 21.50
C ALA A 326 -6.70 -11.61 22.39
N ASP A 327 -7.95 -11.93 22.04
CA ASP A 327 -8.82 -12.88 22.74
C ASP A 327 -8.72 -14.32 22.18
N GLY A 328 -7.85 -14.56 21.20
CA GLY A 328 -7.63 -15.87 20.62
C GLY A 328 -6.92 -16.84 21.57
N ASP A 329 -7.27 -18.13 21.47
CA ASP A 329 -6.59 -19.22 22.19
C ASP A 329 -6.20 -20.37 21.22
N PRO A 330 -4.93 -20.45 20.79
CA PRO A 330 -3.86 -19.47 20.99
C PRO A 330 -4.10 -18.17 20.19
N GLN A 331 -3.51 -17.06 20.63
CA GLN A 331 -3.68 -15.75 20.00
C GLN A 331 -3.25 -15.72 18.53
N ALA A 332 -2.19 -16.47 18.17
CA ALA A 332 -1.77 -16.72 16.80
C ALA A 332 -1.78 -18.22 16.49
N ARG A 333 -2.51 -18.60 15.43
CA ARG A 333 -2.74 -20.02 15.10
C ARG A 333 -2.35 -20.39 13.67
N HIS A 334 -2.81 -19.61 12.70
CA HIS A 334 -2.71 -19.95 11.28
C HIS A 334 -1.32 -19.65 10.73
N ASP A 335 -0.83 -20.51 9.84
CA ASP A 335 0.46 -20.33 9.19
C ASP A 335 0.38 -19.23 8.13
N ALA A 336 1.43 -18.40 8.08
CA ALA A 336 1.60 -17.38 7.05
C ALA A 336 1.68 -18.01 5.64
N LEU A 337 1.14 -17.29 4.67
CA LEU A 337 1.22 -17.58 3.25
C LEU A 337 2.40 -16.82 2.62
N ALA A 338 2.68 -17.07 1.34
CA ALA A 338 3.74 -16.36 0.63
C ALA A 338 3.54 -14.84 0.62
N ALA A 339 2.30 -14.36 0.54
CA ALA A 339 1.98 -12.93 0.55
C ALA A 339 2.40 -12.23 1.85
N ASP A 340 2.21 -12.90 3.00
CA ASP A 340 2.62 -12.39 4.31
C ASP A 340 4.14 -12.17 4.36
N HIS A 341 4.93 -13.14 3.88
CA HIS A 341 6.39 -13.05 3.86
C HIS A 341 6.87 -11.99 2.87
N ALA A 342 6.29 -11.94 1.67
CA ALA A 342 6.63 -10.96 0.65
C ALA A 342 6.44 -9.52 1.16
N ALA A 343 5.30 -9.26 1.82
CA ALA A 343 5.02 -7.97 2.43
C ALA A 343 5.96 -7.65 3.59
N LEU A 344 6.31 -8.63 4.44
CA LEU A 344 7.26 -8.45 5.55
C LEU A 344 8.67 -8.08 5.06
N ILE A 345 9.16 -8.68 3.97
CA ILE A 345 10.48 -8.34 3.41
C ILE A 345 10.49 -6.87 2.96
N ASP A 346 9.45 -6.44 2.23
CA ASP A 346 9.30 -5.04 1.81
C ASP A 346 9.19 -4.09 3.02
N ALA A 347 8.42 -4.46 4.04
CA ALA A 347 8.24 -3.65 5.24
C ALA A 347 9.53 -3.50 6.06
N PHE A 348 10.28 -4.59 6.27
CA PHE A 348 11.51 -4.56 7.04
C PHE A 348 12.66 -3.85 6.30
N THR A 349 12.74 -3.95 4.97
CA THR A 349 13.69 -3.13 4.19
C THR A 349 13.38 -1.63 4.36
N ARG A 350 12.11 -1.22 4.22
CA ARG A 350 11.71 0.19 4.41
C ARG A 350 11.87 0.67 5.85
N LEU A 351 11.64 -0.19 6.84
CA LEU A 351 11.87 0.15 8.25
C LEU A 351 13.37 0.29 8.55
N ALA A 352 14.22 -0.52 7.94
CA ALA A 352 15.67 -0.34 8.02
C ALA A 352 16.11 1.00 7.41
N GLU A 353 15.61 1.32 6.22
CA GLU A 353 15.86 2.60 5.55
C GLU A 353 15.37 3.79 6.38
N ALA A 354 14.25 3.66 7.09
CA ALA A 354 13.71 4.75 7.91
C ALA A 354 14.42 4.93 9.26
N THR A 355 14.98 3.86 9.82
CA THR A 355 15.55 3.87 11.18
C THR A 355 17.08 3.87 11.21
N GLY A 356 17.72 3.46 10.12
CA GLY A 356 19.16 3.22 10.07
C GLY A 356 19.61 2.05 10.96
N GLN A 357 18.72 1.11 11.31
CA GLN A 357 19.06 -0.01 12.20
C GLN A 357 19.29 -1.31 11.42
N ALA A 358 20.46 -1.90 11.62
CA ALA A 358 20.93 -3.08 10.89
C ALA A 358 20.04 -4.31 11.13
N ARG A 359 19.43 -4.40 12.32
CA ARG A 359 18.58 -5.55 12.69
C ARG A 359 17.41 -5.76 11.73
N TRP A 360 16.86 -4.70 11.15
CA TRP A 360 15.70 -4.82 10.26
C TRP A 360 16.07 -5.38 8.90
N ILE A 361 17.29 -5.10 8.41
CA ILE A 361 17.84 -5.80 7.24
C ILE A 361 17.99 -7.29 7.51
N GLU A 362 18.48 -7.64 8.70
CA GLU A 362 18.64 -9.05 9.08
C GLU A 362 17.28 -9.77 9.22
N GLU A 363 16.24 -9.12 9.74
CA GLU A 363 14.87 -9.67 9.73
C GLU A 363 14.32 -9.83 8.30
N ALA A 364 14.61 -8.88 7.40
CA ALA A 364 14.26 -8.99 5.99
C ALA A 364 14.96 -10.20 5.33
N ARG A 365 16.26 -10.40 5.58
CA ARG A 365 17.04 -11.56 5.07
C ARG A 365 16.46 -12.88 5.55
N ARG A 366 16.22 -13.04 6.86
CA ARG A 366 15.62 -14.26 7.42
C ARG A 366 14.24 -14.56 6.85
N THR A 367 13.44 -13.53 6.65
CA THR A 367 12.10 -13.66 6.07
C THR A 367 12.18 -14.05 4.59
N ALA A 368 13.11 -13.47 3.83
CA ALA A 368 13.36 -13.83 2.45
C ALA A 368 13.87 -15.27 2.30
N ASP A 369 14.80 -15.70 3.16
CA ASP A 369 15.30 -17.07 3.18
C ASP A 369 14.18 -18.06 3.48
N THR A 370 13.31 -17.76 4.45
CA THR A 370 12.14 -18.58 4.76
C THR A 370 11.14 -18.61 3.60
N LEU A 371 10.90 -17.48 2.93
CA LEU A 371 10.01 -17.42 1.76
C LEU A 371 10.54 -18.33 0.63
N LEU A 372 11.83 -18.23 0.33
CA LEU A 372 12.46 -18.99 -0.74
C LEU A 372 12.63 -20.47 -0.39
N GLU A 373 12.80 -20.83 0.87
CA GLU A 373 12.86 -22.22 1.30
C GLU A 373 11.49 -22.92 1.16
N TRP A 374 10.43 -22.30 1.66
CA TRP A 374 9.15 -23.00 1.87
C TRP A 374 8.13 -22.82 0.74
N PHE A 375 8.24 -21.74 -0.03
CA PHE A 375 7.21 -21.37 -1.02
C PHE A 375 7.74 -21.41 -2.46
N TRP A 376 9.04 -21.49 -2.68
CA TRP A 376 9.63 -21.45 -4.02
C TRP A 376 9.30 -22.72 -4.83
N ASP A 377 9.02 -22.54 -6.13
CA ASP A 377 8.98 -23.63 -7.09
C ASP A 377 10.36 -23.80 -7.76
N PRO A 378 11.13 -24.85 -7.41
CA PRO A 378 12.45 -25.07 -8.00
C PRO A 378 12.40 -25.47 -9.49
N GLN A 379 11.24 -25.88 -10.01
CA GLN A 379 11.12 -26.34 -11.40
C GLN A 379 10.74 -25.21 -12.36
N GLN A 380 9.68 -24.47 -12.06
CA GLN A 380 9.15 -23.42 -12.96
C GLN A 380 9.44 -22.00 -12.46
N GLY A 381 10.03 -21.85 -11.27
CA GLY A 381 10.24 -20.55 -10.62
C GLY A 381 8.96 -19.92 -10.06
N GLY A 382 9.11 -18.87 -9.28
CA GLY A 382 7.99 -18.21 -8.60
C GLY A 382 7.54 -18.91 -7.32
N LEU A 383 6.57 -18.32 -6.66
CA LEU A 383 6.11 -18.70 -5.33
C LEU A 383 4.73 -19.36 -5.39
N TYR A 384 4.62 -20.52 -4.76
CA TYR A 384 3.34 -21.09 -4.38
C TYR A 384 2.69 -20.26 -3.27
N THR A 385 1.37 -20.18 -3.25
CA THR A 385 0.62 -19.48 -2.21
C THR A 385 0.82 -20.12 -0.83
N SER A 386 0.80 -21.45 -0.76
CA SER A 386 0.99 -22.23 0.47
C SER A 386 2.40 -22.83 0.57
N ALA A 387 2.85 -23.04 1.81
CA ALA A 387 4.13 -23.68 2.10
C ALA A 387 4.15 -25.16 1.63
N GLU A 388 5.36 -25.72 1.48
CA GLU A 388 5.54 -27.11 1.03
C GLU A 388 4.95 -28.14 1.99
N ASP A 389 4.97 -27.87 3.29
CA ASP A 389 4.43 -28.73 4.34
C ASP A 389 3.00 -28.39 4.76
N ALA A 390 2.35 -27.46 4.05
CA ALA A 390 0.96 -27.13 4.31
C ALA A 390 0.04 -28.34 4.06
N GLU A 391 -1.18 -28.29 4.60
CA GLU A 391 -2.18 -29.33 4.34
C GLU A 391 -2.28 -29.60 2.83
N ALA A 392 -2.25 -30.89 2.48
CA ALA A 392 -2.13 -31.32 1.09
C ALA A 392 -3.34 -30.85 0.28
N LEU A 393 -3.17 -29.74 -0.44
CA LEU A 393 -4.11 -29.29 -1.44
C LEU A 393 -4.04 -30.20 -2.66
N VAL A 394 -5.16 -30.32 -3.37
CA VAL A 394 -5.23 -31.05 -4.65
C VAL A 394 -4.17 -30.53 -5.63
N VAL A 395 -3.94 -29.21 -5.64
CA VAL A 395 -2.84 -28.57 -6.36
C VAL A 395 -2.35 -27.35 -5.57
N ARG A 396 -1.03 -27.18 -5.42
CA ARG A 396 -0.43 -25.93 -4.92
C ARG A 396 -0.45 -24.90 -6.06
N GLN A 397 -1.18 -23.81 -5.86
CA GLN A 397 -1.31 -22.76 -6.86
C GLN A 397 -0.29 -21.64 -6.64
N LYS A 398 0.01 -20.90 -7.72
CA LYS A 398 0.76 -19.65 -7.67
C LYS A 398 -0.20 -18.52 -7.94
N ASP A 399 -0.27 -17.57 -7.02
CA ASP A 399 -0.99 -16.33 -7.25
C ASP A 399 -0.06 -15.32 -7.95
N LEU A 400 -0.42 -14.97 -9.19
CA LEU A 400 0.33 -14.04 -10.03
C LEU A 400 -0.43 -12.75 -10.33
N SER A 401 -1.76 -12.74 -10.16
CA SER A 401 -2.60 -11.61 -10.52
C SER A 401 -2.85 -10.72 -9.32
N ASP A 402 -2.63 -9.42 -9.49
CA ASP A 402 -2.97 -8.44 -8.47
C ASP A 402 -4.50 -8.34 -8.34
N ASN A 403 -4.99 -8.28 -7.10
CA ASN A 403 -6.42 -8.15 -6.77
C ASN A 403 -6.64 -7.00 -5.79
N ALA A 404 -7.32 -7.22 -4.66
CA ALA A 404 -7.44 -6.23 -3.60
C ALA A 404 -6.06 -5.90 -2.96
N THR A 405 -5.18 -6.90 -2.89
CA THR A 405 -3.76 -6.76 -2.50
C THR A 405 -2.86 -7.19 -3.66
N PRO A 406 -1.58 -6.80 -3.70
CA PRO A 406 -0.67 -7.25 -4.74
C PRO A 406 -0.43 -8.75 -4.60
N SER A 407 -0.24 -9.45 -5.72
CA SER A 407 0.06 -10.88 -5.67
C SER A 407 1.35 -11.14 -4.88
N ALA A 408 1.43 -12.30 -4.22
CA ALA A 408 2.63 -12.68 -3.48
C ALA A 408 3.90 -12.63 -4.35
N ASN A 409 3.78 -13.04 -5.62
CA ASN A 409 4.87 -13.03 -6.58
C ASN A 409 5.28 -11.60 -6.96
N SER A 410 4.33 -10.74 -7.33
CA SER A 410 4.63 -9.35 -7.71
C SER A 410 5.25 -8.56 -6.55
N MET A 411 4.72 -8.71 -5.33
CA MET A 411 5.28 -8.09 -4.13
C MET A 411 6.67 -8.63 -3.82
N ALA A 412 6.88 -9.96 -3.88
CA ALA A 412 8.18 -10.55 -3.62
C ALA A 412 9.25 -10.10 -4.62
N ALA A 413 8.90 -9.93 -5.91
CA ALA A 413 9.86 -9.44 -6.90
C ALA A 413 10.39 -8.05 -6.53
N ILE A 414 9.52 -7.11 -6.16
CA ILE A 414 9.93 -5.77 -5.69
C ILE A 414 10.80 -5.89 -4.43
N ALA A 415 10.31 -6.62 -3.42
CA ALA A 415 10.97 -6.75 -2.12
C ALA A 415 12.37 -7.38 -2.25
N LEU A 416 12.52 -8.41 -3.09
CA LEU A 416 13.77 -9.12 -3.33
C LEU A 416 14.78 -8.27 -4.12
N TYR A 417 14.34 -7.46 -5.10
CA TYR A 417 15.24 -6.51 -5.76
C TYR A 417 15.78 -5.46 -4.79
N ARG A 418 14.91 -4.91 -3.92
CA ARG A 418 15.32 -3.94 -2.90
C ARG A 418 16.28 -4.57 -1.90
N LEU A 419 15.98 -5.78 -1.43
CA LEU A 419 16.85 -6.52 -0.52
C LEU A 419 18.20 -6.84 -1.16
N ALA A 420 18.24 -7.23 -2.44
CA ALA A 420 19.48 -7.46 -3.18
C ALA A 420 20.34 -6.19 -3.23
N ALA A 421 19.73 -5.04 -3.55
CA ALA A 421 20.43 -3.76 -3.60
C ALA A 421 21.02 -3.36 -2.23
N LEU A 422 20.27 -3.56 -1.15
CA LEU A 422 20.74 -3.28 0.21
C LEU A 422 21.86 -4.21 0.67
N THR A 423 21.77 -5.51 0.36
CA THR A 423 22.66 -6.54 0.92
C THR A 423 23.85 -6.92 0.04
N GLY A 424 23.78 -6.68 -1.27
CA GLY A 424 24.74 -7.25 -2.22
C GLY A 424 24.44 -8.70 -2.65
N GLU A 425 23.37 -9.30 -2.11
CA GLU A 425 23.10 -10.73 -2.31
C GLU A 425 22.32 -10.98 -3.60
N GLN A 426 23.06 -11.24 -4.70
CA GLN A 426 22.50 -11.49 -6.04
C GLN A 426 21.49 -12.66 -6.10
N ARG A 427 21.51 -13.57 -5.12
CA ARG A 427 20.49 -14.62 -5.00
C ARG A 427 19.08 -14.08 -4.85
N TYR A 428 18.87 -12.88 -4.31
CA TYR A 428 17.51 -12.32 -4.21
C TYR A 428 17.04 -11.76 -5.56
N SER A 429 17.88 -10.99 -6.24
CA SER A 429 17.54 -10.44 -7.58
C SER A 429 17.39 -11.52 -8.64
N ASN A 430 18.17 -12.60 -8.59
CA ASN A 430 18.00 -13.76 -9.48
C ASN A 430 16.61 -14.43 -9.31
N GLN A 431 16.09 -14.47 -8.09
CA GLN A 431 14.79 -15.06 -7.80
C GLN A 431 13.66 -14.12 -8.23
N ALA A 432 13.85 -12.81 -8.08
CA ALA A 432 12.95 -11.82 -8.65
C ALA A 432 12.89 -11.91 -10.19
N ASP A 433 14.02 -12.09 -10.88
CA ASP A 433 14.07 -12.32 -12.34
C ASP A 433 13.26 -13.56 -12.75
N ARG A 434 13.38 -14.66 -12.00
CA ARG A 434 12.64 -15.91 -12.23
C ARG A 434 11.13 -15.73 -12.00
N ILE A 435 10.71 -14.90 -11.05
CA ILE A 435 9.30 -14.52 -10.88
C ILE A 435 8.82 -13.76 -12.12
N LEU A 436 9.58 -12.77 -12.61
CA LEU A 436 9.18 -11.98 -13.76
C LEU A 436 9.08 -12.80 -15.04
N GLN A 437 9.96 -13.78 -15.25
CA GLN A 437 9.85 -14.74 -16.36
C GLN A 437 8.57 -15.55 -16.32
N LEU A 438 8.08 -15.90 -15.12
CA LEU A 438 6.79 -16.57 -14.96
C LEU A 438 5.62 -15.65 -15.34
N VAL A 439 5.67 -14.39 -14.91
CA VAL A 439 4.66 -13.37 -15.25
C VAL A 439 4.64 -13.10 -16.76
N ALA A 440 5.81 -13.01 -17.41
CA ALA A 440 5.93 -12.80 -18.86
C ALA A 440 5.13 -13.84 -19.67
N GLY A 441 5.07 -15.10 -19.21
CA GLY A 441 4.31 -16.17 -19.86
C GLY A 441 2.79 -15.96 -19.88
N VAL A 442 2.24 -15.12 -19.00
CA VAL A 442 0.80 -14.86 -18.86
C VAL A 442 0.38 -13.41 -19.12
N LEU A 443 1.35 -12.49 -19.17
CA LEU A 443 1.16 -11.05 -19.24
C LEU A 443 0.32 -10.58 -20.43
N ALA A 444 0.52 -11.18 -21.61
CA ALA A 444 -0.12 -10.75 -22.84
C ALA A 444 -1.66 -10.82 -22.82
N LYS A 445 -2.24 -11.65 -21.95
CA LYS A 445 -3.71 -11.84 -21.87
C LYS A 445 -4.41 -10.67 -21.19
N SER A 446 -3.83 -10.15 -20.11
CA SER A 446 -4.43 -9.10 -19.28
C SER A 446 -3.37 -8.26 -18.56
N PRO A 447 -2.63 -7.36 -19.24
CA PRO A 447 -1.51 -6.64 -18.64
C PRO A 447 -1.86 -5.84 -17.38
N GLY A 448 -3.07 -5.28 -17.30
CA GLY A 448 -3.55 -4.53 -16.13
C GLY A 448 -3.80 -5.38 -14.87
N MET A 449 -3.81 -6.71 -14.98
CA MET A 449 -3.87 -7.61 -13.81
C MET A 449 -2.48 -7.88 -13.20
N PHE A 450 -1.42 -7.39 -13.82
CA PHE A 450 -0.03 -7.65 -13.43
C PHE A 450 0.75 -6.35 -13.20
N SER A 451 0.05 -5.25 -12.91
CA SER A 451 0.66 -3.92 -12.83
C SER A 451 1.75 -3.82 -11.76
N ASN A 452 1.62 -4.51 -10.62
CA ASN A 452 2.66 -4.51 -9.60
C ASN A 452 3.91 -5.30 -10.07
N ALA A 453 3.74 -6.38 -10.85
CA ALA A 453 4.85 -7.08 -11.46
C ALA A 453 5.53 -6.24 -12.57
N LEU A 454 4.75 -5.40 -13.27
CA LEU A 454 5.28 -4.42 -14.21
C LEU A 454 6.03 -3.27 -13.51
N VAL A 455 5.63 -2.89 -12.29
CA VAL A 455 6.43 -1.98 -11.45
C VAL A 455 7.78 -2.64 -11.10
N ALA A 456 7.80 -3.91 -10.73
CA ALA A 456 9.05 -4.67 -10.53
C ALA A 456 9.88 -4.76 -11.82
N THR A 457 9.23 -4.90 -12.98
CA THR A 457 9.90 -4.88 -14.29
C THR A 457 10.58 -3.55 -14.56
N ASP A 458 9.90 -2.43 -14.30
CA ASP A 458 10.49 -1.09 -14.45
C ASP A 458 11.66 -0.88 -13.48
N LEU A 459 11.55 -1.32 -12.22
CA LEU A 459 12.65 -1.30 -11.25
C LEU A 459 13.86 -2.09 -11.76
N ARG A 460 13.64 -3.33 -12.22
CA ARG A 460 14.69 -4.18 -12.82
C ARG A 460 15.37 -3.49 -14.01
N ARG A 461 14.58 -2.90 -14.92
CA ARG A 461 15.08 -2.28 -16.15
C ARG A 461 15.92 -1.03 -15.86
N ARG A 462 15.51 -0.23 -14.88
CA ARG A 462 16.25 0.97 -14.48
C ARG A 462 17.45 0.64 -13.61
N GLY A 463 17.43 -0.47 -12.91
CA GLY A 463 18.33 -0.72 -11.79
C GLY A 463 17.88 0.06 -10.56
N THR A 464 18.35 -0.37 -9.40
CA THR A 464 18.10 0.32 -8.14
C THR A 464 19.17 1.36 -7.93
N THR A 465 18.79 2.59 -7.57
CA THR A 465 19.75 3.59 -7.08
C THR A 465 20.11 3.24 -5.64
N GLU A 466 21.35 2.81 -5.41
CA GLU A 466 21.83 2.48 -4.07
C GLU A 466 22.49 3.70 -3.42
N VAL A 467 21.94 4.16 -2.30
CA VAL A 467 22.49 5.29 -1.55
C VAL A 467 23.08 4.79 -0.23
N ALA A 468 24.36 5.10 0.02
CA ALA A 468 25.00 4.85 1.31
C ALA A 468 25.46 6.18 1.93
N ILE A 469 25.06 6.46 3.16
CA ILE A 469 25.48 7.64 3.92
C ILE A 469 26.24 7.16 5.15
N VAL A 470 27.53 7.48 5.20
CA VAL A 470 28.45 6.96 6.22
C VAL A 470 28.78 8.05 7.24
N GLY A 471 28.75 7.69 8.53
CA GLY A 471 28.95 8.62 9.64
C GLY A 471 27.69 9.41 10.05
N ASP A 472 27.84 10.34 10.98
CA ASP A 472 26.72 11.14 11.53
C ASP A 472 26.36 12.31 10.62
N ARG A 473 25.69 12.01 9.50
CA ARG A 473 25.23 12.98 8.49
C ARG A 473 23.71 13.07 8.38
N LYS A 474 23.06 13.43 9.50
CA LYS A 474 21.59 13.58 9.59
C LYS A 474 21.01 14.55 8.55
N ASP A 475 21.79 15.53 8.13
CA ASP A 475 21.44 16.49 7.08
C ASP A 475 21.32 15.79 5.71
N LEU A 476 22.29 14.94 5.34
CA LEU A 476 22.22 14.14 4.11
C LEU A 476 21.12 13.08 4.18
N VAL A 477 20.94 12.42 5.33
CA VAL A 477 19.87 11.44 5.53
C VAL A 477 18.49 12.09 5.34
N ARG A 478 18.27 13.26 5.94
CA ARG A 478 17.01 14.02 5.77
C ARG A 478 16.78 14.41 4.31
N LEU A 479 17.83 14.82 3.60
CA LEU A 479 17.74 15.14 2.18
C LEU A 479 17.40 13.90 1.33
N ALA A 480 18.03 12.76 1.59
CA ALA A 480 17.72 11.50 0.91
C ALA A 480 16.26 11.09 1.14
N HIS A 481 15.75 11.25 2.36
CA HIS A 481 14.35 10.98 2.68
C HIS A 481 13.37 11.93 1.99
N SER A 482 13.70 13.21 1.82
CA SER A 482 12.79 14.18 1.18
C SER A 482 12.76 14.07 -0.35
N ILE A 483 13.86 13.60 -0.96
CA ILE A 483 13.98 13.37 -2.40
C ILE A 483 13.63 11.91 -2.76
N TRP A 484 13.34 11.07 -1.75
CA TRP A 484 13.21 9.62 -1.88
C TRP A 484 12.44 9.22 -3.14
N ARG A 485 13.02 8.30 -3.91
CA ARG A 485 12.40 7.82 -5.14
C ARG A 485 12.00 6.36 -5.00
N PRO A 486 10.89 5.94 -5.61
CA PRO A 486 10.46 4.55 -5.57
C PRO A 486 11.41 3.52 -6.22
N ASP A 487 12.50 3.95 -6.85
CA ASP A 487 13.60 3.16 -7.41
C ASP A 487 14.92 3.25 -6.61
N MET A 488 14.88 3.84 -5.41
CA MET A 488 16.05 4.04 -4.54
C MET A 488 15.99 3.14 -3.29
N VAL A 489 17.15 2.74 -2.80
CA VAL A 489 17.36 2.19 -1.44
C VAL A 489 18.36 3.04 -0.66
N LEU A 490 18.16 3.15 0.65
CA LEU A 490 19.00 3.98 1.53
C LEU A 490 19.63 3.18 2.68
N ALA A 491 20.97 3.11 2.71
CA ALA A 491 21.75 2.57 3.81
C ALA A 491 22.40 3.72 4.62
N TRP A 492 22.07 3.81 5.91
CA TRP A 492 22.66 4.78 6.85
C TRP A 492 22.56 4.22 8.28
N GLY A 493 23.28 4.84 9.22
CA GLY A 493 23.26 4.43 10.62
C GLY A 493 24.15 3.21 10.91
N GLU A 494 23.56 2.13 11.41
CA GLU A 494 24.27 0.92 11.81
C GLU A 494 24.72 0.11 10.59
N PRO A 495 26.03 -0.19 10.45
CA PRO A 495 26.50 -1.01 9.35
C PRO A 495 26.08 -2.47 9.51
N TYR A 496 25.91 -3.15 8.38
CA TYR A 496 25.63 -4.57 8.28
C TYR A 496 26.47 -5.18 7.16
N GLU A 497 26.44 -6.51 7.02
CA GLU A 497 27.15 -7.20 5.94
C GLU A 497 26.56 -6.78 4.58
N SER A 498 27.26 -5.88 3.88
CA SER A 498 26.89 -5.42 2.55
C SER A 498 28.06 -4.70 1.85
N PRO A 499 28.21 -4.82 0.52
CA PRO A 499 29.14 -4.02 -0.26
C PRO A 499 28.93 -2.50 -0.13
N LEU A 500 27.73 -2.05 0.25
CA LEU A 500 27.43 -0.62 0.41
C LEU A 500 28.33 0.07 1.45
N TRP A 501 28.77 -0.69 2.46
CA TRP A 501 29.63 -0.19 3.55
C TRP A 501 31.13 -0.37 3.30
N THR A 502 31.52 -1.06 2.22
CA THR A 502 32.92 -1.42 1.98
C THR A 502 33.71 -0.25 1.37
N ASP A 503 34.91 0.01 1.90
CA ASP A 503 35.83 1.04 1.43
C ASP A 503 35.20 2.44 1.31
N ARG A 504 34.39 2.82 2.31
CA ARG A 504 33.72 4.13 2.40
C ARG A 504 34.34 4.99 3.49
N GLU A 505 34.62 6.24 3.17
CA GLU A 505 35.02 7.27 4.13
C GLU A 505 33.79 7.89 4.84
N ASP A 506 33.92 8.11 6.15
CA ASP A 506 32.94 8.78 6.99
C ASP A 506 32.69 10.23 6.52
N GLY A 507 31.44 10.68 6.65
CA GLY A 507 31.04 12.05 6.34
C GLY A 507 30.53 12.25 4.91
N PHE A 508 30.47 11.19 4.09
CA PHE A 508 30.06 11.26 2.69
C PHE A 508 28.78 10.47 2.39
N ALA A 509 28.06 10.93 1.37
CA ALA A 509 27.04 10.17 0.67
C ALA A 509 27.61 9.58 -0.64
N TYR A 510 27.30 8.31 -0.88
CA TYR A 510 27.65 7.56 -2.08
C TYR A 510 26.36 7.23 -2.81
N VAL A 511 26.29 7.54 -4.11
CA VAL A 511 25.19 7.14 -4.98
C VAL A 511 25.77 6.17 -5.99
N CYS A 512 25.23 4.96 -5.99
CA CYS A 512 25.69 3.86 -6.81
C CYS A 512 24.53 3.29 -7.61
N GLN A 513 24.89 2.64 -8.71
CA GLN A 513 23.99 1.82 -9.50
C GLN A 513 24.72 0.55 -9.87
N GLU A 514 24.14 -0.60 -9.52
CA GLU A 514 24.78 -1.91 -9.70
C GLU A 514 26.17 -1.96 -9.03
N TYR A 515 26.28 -1.38 -7.83
CA TYR A 515 27.51 -1.29 -7.03
C TYR A 515 28.66 -0.48 -7.67
N THR A 516 28.40 0.23 -8.77
CA THR A 516 29.30 1.23 -9.34
C THR A 516 28.88 2.61 -8.88
N CYS A 517 29.78 3.35 -8.23
CA CYS A 517 29.43 4.63 -7.60
C CYS A 517 30.01 5.82 -8.34
N GLU A 518 29.26 6.91 -8.33
CA GLU A 518 29.74 8.24 -8.68
C GLU A 518 30.67 8.80 -7.60
N ALA A 519 31.27 9.96 -7.86
CA ALA A 519 32.11 10.63 -6.87
C ALA A 519 31.30 10.98 -5.59
N PRO A 520 31.80 10.61 -4.39
CA PRO A 520 31.07 10.84 -3.14
C PRO A 520 30.86 12.32 -2.86
N GLN A 521 29.75 12.64 -2.19
CA GLN A 521 29.33 14.01 -1.90
C GLN A 521 29.28 14.26 -0.39
N ASP A 522 29.86 15.36 0.05
CA ASP A 522 29.85 15.83 1.45
C ASP A 522 28.96 17.06 1.65
N THR A 523 28.42 17.65 0.59
CA THR A 523 27.53 18.82 0.66
C THR A 523 26.10 18.43 0.28
N LEU A 524 25.12 19.14 0.85
CA LEU A 524 23.71 18.94 0.50
C LEU A 524 23.44 19.21 -0.99
N GLU A 525 24.10 20.22 -1.56
CA GLU A 525 23.86 20.64 -2.95
C GLU A 525 24.41 19.59 -3.90
N GLY A 526 25.69 19.20 -3.73
CA GLY A 526 26.29 18.14 -4.54
C GLY A 526 25.56 16.81 -4.43
N PHE A 527 25.09 16.44 -3.23
CA PHE A 527 24.31 15.22 -3.06
C PHE A 527 22.92 15.28 -3.72
N ALA A 528 22.22 16.42 -3.62
CA ALA A 528 20.93 16.60 -4.26
C ALA A 528 21.05 16.60 -5.80
N GLU A 529 22.06 17.29 -6.34
CA GLU A 529 22.35 17.31 -7.78
C GLU A 529 22.66 15.90 -8.30
N LEU A 530 23.43 15.12 -7.53
CA LEU A 530 23.77 13.74 -7.85
C LEU A 530 22.52 12.85 -7.93
N LEU A 531 21.60 12.97 -6.97
CA LEU A 531 20.35 12.20 -6.96
C LEU A 531 19.38 12.59 -8.07
N MET A 532 19.33 13.88 -8.44
CA MET A 532 18.39 14.38 -9.45
C MET A 532 18.93 14.36 -10.88
N GLY A 533 20.24 14.20 -11.05
CA GLY A 533 20.89 14.23 -12.35
C GLY A 533 20.88 15.61 -13.02
N HIS A 534 20.62 16.69 -12.25
CA HIS A 534 20.65 18.07 -12.74
C HIS A 534 20.92 19.07 -11.60
N PRO A 535 21.43 20.28 -11.91
CA PRO A 535 21.66 21.31 -10.91
C PRO A 535 20.40 21.69 -10.14
N VAL A 536 20.51 21.97 -8.84
CA VAL A 536 19.37 22.33 -7.98
C VAL A 536 19.65 23.42 -6.96
N THR A 537 18.61 24.17 -6.62
CA THR A 537 18.64 25.15 -5.51
C THR A 537 17.91 24.58 -4.30
N ILE A 538 18.62 24.46 -3.18
CA ILE A 538 18.16 23.75 -1.97
C ILE A 538 16.92 24.34 -1.31
N GLU A 539 16.63 25.64 -1.51
CA GLU A 539 15.45 26.31 -0.91
C GLU A 539 14.11 25.57 -1.17
N ARG A 540 14.04 24.74 -2.22
CA ARG A 540 12.87 23.89 -2.53
C ARG A 540 12.73 22.61 -1.70
N PHE A 541 13.78 22.12 -1.05
CA PHE A 541 13.80 20.81 -0.38
C PHE A 541 13.76 20.91 1.15
N VAL A 542 14.03 22.09 1.70
CA VAL A 542 14.13 22.34 3.15
C VAL A 542 12.79 22.78 3.78
N THR A 543 11.77 23.11 2.98
CA THR A 543 10.50 23.69 3.46
C THR A 543 9.41 22.69 3.88
N ASN A 544 9.69 21.38 3.86
CA ASN A 544 8.71 20.37 4.29
C ASN A 544 8.88 19.89 5.75
N GLY A 545 9.82 20.47 6.50
CA GLY A 545 9.97 20.20 7.93
C GLY A 545 8.89 20.87 8.78
N PRO A 546 8.63 20.38 10.01
CA PRO A 546 7.58 20.89 10.91
C PRO A 546 7.80 22.32 11.45
N ASP A 547 8.89 22.99 11.07
CA ASP A 547 9.23 24.35 11.51
C ASP A 547 9.10 25.40 10.38
N ALA A 548 8.26 25.15 9.37
CA ALA A 548 7.83 26.14 8.38
C ALA A 548 6.34 26.46 8.53
#